data_AF-A0A1G6VL09-F1
#
_entry.id   AF-A0A1G6VL09-F1
#
_cell.length_a   1.000
_cell.length_b   1.000
_cell.length_c   1.000
_cell.angle_alpha   90.00
_cell.angle_beta   90.00
_cell.angle_gamma   90.00
#
_symmetry.space_group_name_H-M   'P 1'
#
loop_
_entity.id
_entity.type
_entity.pdbx_description
1 polymer ?
#
loop_
_entity_poly.entity_id
_entity_poly.type
_entity_poly.pdbx_seq_one_letter_code
_entity_poly.pdbx_strand_id
1 'polypeptide(L)'
;MPLLINDMTVKSNEDYERRRNKQVAGMRSVLDYAMGTVIIFVGIFLLVRHRFDLALNKRFPPDTIDLLLGALFVVYGSWRIYRGYRKNYFK
;
A
#
# COMPACT_ATOMS: atom_id res chain seq x y z
N MET A 1 -21.88 -27.66 34.01
CA MET A 1 -22.68 -26.87 33.04
C MET A 1 -22.19 -25.44 32.78
N PRO A 2 -21.76 -24.61 33.77
CA PRO A 2 -21.31 -23.24 33.47
C PRO A 2 -19.97 -23.16 32.70
N LEU A 3 -19.11 -24.17 32.84
CA LEU A 3 -17.83 -24.25 32.11
C LEU A 3 -18.02 -24.33 30.59
N LEU A 4 -19.01 -25.08 30.09
CA LEU A 4 -19.26 -25.23 28.66
C LEU A 4 -19.75 -23.94 28.00
N ILE A 5 -20.56 -23.15 28.71
CA ILE A 5 -21.10 -21.90 28.18
C ILE A 5 -19.97 -20.86 28.04
N ASN A 6 -19.10 -20.77 29.04
CA ASN A 6 -17.97 -19.84 29.01
C ASN A 6 -16.93 -20.21 27.94
N ASP A 7 -16.70 -21.51 27.72
CA ASP A 7 -15.78 -21.99 26.69
C ASP A 7 -16.33 -21.70 25.28
N MET A 8 -17.65 -21.89 25.08
CA MET A 8 -18.30 -21.56 23.81
C MET A 8 -18.32 -20.06 23.51
N THR A 9 -18.55 -19.21 24.51
CA THR A 9 -18.56 -17.74 24.30
C THR A 9 -17.17 -17.22 23.98
N VAL A 10 -16.12 -17.66 24.70
CA VAL A 10 -14.72 -17.30 24.44
C VAL A 10 -14.30 -17.74 23.05
N LYS A 11 -14.57 -18.99 22.67
CA LYS A 11 -14.25 -19.52 21.34
C LYS A 11 -14.96 -18.74 20.21
N SER A 12 -16.23 -18.39 20.42
CA SER A 12 -16.99 -17.58 19.45
C SER A 12 -16.40 -16.17 19.27
N ASN A 13 -15.94 -15.54 20.36
CA ASN A 13 -15.35 -14.21 20.33
C ASN A 13 -13.98 -14.21 19.64
N GLU A 14 -13.13 -15.17 19.94
CA GLU A 14 -11.82 -15.33 19.28
C GLU A 14 -11.97 -15.59 17.77
N ASP A 15 -12.92 -16.42 17.37
CA ASP A 15 -13.21 -16.69 15.96
C ASP A 15 -13.75 -15.45 15.24
N TYR A 16 -14.57 -14.63 15.92
CA TYR A 16 -15.08 -13.37 15.38
C TYR A 16 -13.96 -12.34 15.18
N GLU A 17 -13.13 -12.15 16.21
CA GLU A 17 -11.92 -11.31 16.19
C GLU A 17 -10.98 -11.72 15.06
N ARG A 18 -10.74 -13.03 14.90
CA ARG A 18 -9.84 -13.58 13.87
C ARG A 18 -10.37 -13.34 12.46
N ARG A 19 -11.68 -13.54 12.23
CA ARG A 19 -12.32 -13.25 10.93
C ARG A 19 -12.25 -11.78 10.59
N ARG A 20 -12.54 -10.91 11.56
CA ARG A 20 -12.50 -9.46 11.40
C ARG A 20 -11.08 -8.97 11.13
N ASN A 21 -10.08 -9.44 11.88
CA ASN A 21 -8.67 -9.09 11.65
C ASN A 21 -8.18 -9.59 10.29
N LYS A 22 -8.59 -10.79 9.84
CA LYS A 22 -8.28 -11.28 8.50
C LYS A 22 -8.85 -10.39 7.38
N GLN A 23 -10.10 -9.94 7.51
CA GLN A 23 -10.72 -9.03 6.54
C GLN A 23 -10.02 -7.67 6.52
N VAL A 24 -9.73 -7.08 7.69
CA VAL A 24 -9.04 -5.79 7.80
C VAL A 24 -7.61 -5.87 7.27
N ALA A 25 -6.85 -6.95 7.56
CA ALA A 25 -5.54 -7.19 6.97
C ALA A 25 -5.60 -7.28 5.45
N GLY A 26 -6.60 -8.00 4.92
CA GLY A 26 -6.83 -8.11 3.48
C GLY A 26 -7.04 -6.74 2.84
N MET A 27 -7.99 -5.96 3.36
CA MET A 27 -8.29 -4.64 2.83
C MET A 27 -7.10 -3.67 2.94
N ARG A 28 -6.35 -3.72 4.05
CA ARG A 28 -5.15 -2.90 4.23
C ARG A 28 -4.04 -3.27 3.26
N SER A 29 -3.85 -4.56 3.00
CA SER A 29 -2.88 -5.03 2.00
C SER A 29 -3.24 -4.56 0.59
N VAL A 30 -4.51 -4.64 0.19
CA VAL A 30 -4.99 -4.16 -1.11
C VAL A 30 -4.74 -2.66 -1.26
N LEU A 31 -5.01 -1.87 -0.22
CA LEU A 31 -4.74 -0.43 -0.23
C LEU A 31 -3.23 -0.11 -0.32
N ASP A 32 -2.38 -0.87 0.38
CA ASP A 32 -0.93 -0.73 0.30
C ASP A 32 -0.40 -1.04 -1.11
N TYR A 33 -0.91 -2.11 -1.74
CA TYR A 33 -0.58 -2.43 -3.13
C TYR A 33 -1.07 -1.37 -4.10
N ALA A 34 -2.34 -1.00 -4.05
CA ALA A 34 -2.93 -0.02 -4.97
C ALA A 34 -2.21 1.33 -4.88
N MET A 35 -1.99 1.84 -3.66
CA MET A 35 -1.28 3.11 -3.47
C MET A 35 0.20 3.00 -3.84
N GLY A 36 0.87 1.90 -3.50
CA GLY A 36 2.26 1.69 -3.89
C GLY A 36 2.42 1.69 -5.42
N THR A 37 1.53 1.00 -6.13
CA THR A 37 1.47 0.97 -7.59
C THR A 37 1.25 2.36 -8.18
N VAL A 38 0.25 3.11 -7.70
CA VAL A 38 -0.03 4.49 -8.18
C VAL A 38 1.19 5.39 -7.98
N ILE A 39 1.82 5.35 -6.79
CA ILE A 39 3.00 6.16 -6.49
C ILE A 39 4.17 5.80 -7.40
N ILE A 40 4.42 4.50 -7.64
CA ILE A 40 5.46 4.06 -8.58
C ILE A 40 5.16 4.58 -9.99
N PHE A 41 3.92 4.48 -10.47
CA PHE A 41 3.56 4.97 -11.80
C PHE A 41 3.84 6.47 -11.95
N VAL A 42 3.47 7.27 -10.95
CA VAL A 42 3.79 8.71 -10.94
C VAL A 42 5.31 8.93 -10.89
N GLY A 43 6.04 8.18 -10.06
CA GLY A 43 7.49 8.28 -9.96
C GLY A 43 8.20 7.97 -11.27
N ILE A 44 7.82 6.86 -11.93
CA ILE A 44 8.32 6.48 -13.26
C ILE A 44 8.00 7.56 -14.28
N PHE A 45 6.75 8.06 -14.29
CA PHE A 45 6.35 9.13 -15.20
C PHE A 45 7.26 10.36 -15.06
N LEU A 46 7.54 10.82 -13.83
CA LEU A 46 8.45 11.95 -13.58
C LEU A 46 9.87 11.66 -14.09
N LEU A 47 10.38 10.45 -13.90
CA LEU A 47 11.72 10.05 -14.37
C LEU A 47 11.82 10.06 -15.90
N VAL A 48 10.78 9.61 -16.61
CA VAL A 48 10.84 9.45 -18.08
C VAL A 48 10.25 10.62 -18.86
N ARG A 49 9.49 11.54 -18.23
CA ARG A 49 8.79 12.63 -18.94
C ARG A 49 9.71 13.49 -19.81
N HIS A 50 10.98 13.66 -19.40
CA HIS A 50 11.97 14.42 -20.15
C HIS A 50 12.30 13.83 -21.54
N ARG A 51 11.97 12.57 -21.79
CA ARG A 51 12.18 11.89 -23.08
C ARG A 51 11.04 12.10 -24.08
N PHE A 52 9.94 12.73 -23.69
CA PHE A 52 8.75 12.89 -24.51
C PHE A 52 8.44 14.37 -24.78
N ASP A 53 7.96 14.69 -25.99
CA ASP A 53 7.46 16.04 -26.32
C ASP A 53 6.01 16.23 -25.84
N LEU A 54 5.84 16.31 -24.52
CA LEU A 54 4.53 16.53 -23.90
C LEU A 54 4.21 18.03 -23.85
N ALA A 55 2.98 18.42 -24.14
CA ALA A 55 2.52 19.80 -23.95
C ALA A 55 2.72 20.28 -22.49
N LEU A 56 2.63 19.35 -21.53
CA LEU A 56 2.92 19.61 -20.12
C LEU A 56 4.39 20.03 -19.90
N ASN A 57 5.35 19.43 -20.61
CA ASN A 57 6.77 19.77 -20.49
C ASN A 57 7.08 21.17 -21.04
N LYS A 58 6.29 21.65 -22.02
CA LYS A 58 6.42 23.01 -22.56
C LYS A 58 6.00 24.07 -21.53
N ARG A 59 4.99 23.75 -20.71
CA ARG A 59 4.50 24.63 -19.64
C ARG A 59 5.27 24.47 -18.34
N PHE A 60 5.75 23.26 -18.05
CA PHE A 60 6.50 22.87 -16.86
C PHE A 60 7.73 22.05 -17.28
N PRO A 61 8.86 22.71 -17.56
CA PRO A 61 10.08 22.04 -17.99
C PRO A 61 10.48 20.94 -17.01
N PRO A 62 10.95 19.77 -17.49
CA PRO A 62 11.60 18.77 -16.65
C PRO A 62 12.84 19.37 -15.99
N ASP A 63 12.93 19.24 -14.67
CA ASP A 63 14.08 19.70 -13.89
C ASP A 63 14.69 18.57 -13.05
N THR A 64 15.75 18.90 -12.31
CA THR A 64 16.41 17.96 -11.40
C THR A 64 15.51 17.55 -10.24
N ILE A 65 14.53 18.37 -9.85
CA ILE A 65 13.58 18.06 -8.78
C ILE A 65 12.63 16.94 -9.23
N ASP A 66 12.19 16.92 -10.48
CA ASP A 66 11.41 15.80 -11.04
C ASP A 66 12.17 14.48 -10.95
N LEU A 67 13.48 14.50 -11.22
CA LEU A 67 14.32 13.30 -11.14
C LEU A 67 14.40 12.79 -9.69
N LEU A 68 14.63 13.70 -8.73
CA LEU A 68 14.71 13.38 -7.30
C LEU A 68 13.36 12.88 -6.76
N LEU A 69 12.26 13.58 -7.07
CA LEU A 69 10.91 13.18 -6.66
C LEU A 69 10.50 11.87 -7.31
N GLY A 70 10.82 11.69 -8.58
CA GLY A 70 10.58 10.45 -9.31
C GLY A 70 11.27 9.26 -8.64
N ALA A 71 12.56 9.39 -8.33
CA ALA A 71 13.32 8.36 -7.62
C ALA A 71 12.74 8.09 -6.22
N LEU A 72 12.41 9.15 -5.46
CA LEU A 72 11.80 9.03 -4.13
C LEU A 72 10.46 8.28 -4.17
N PHE A 73 9.62 8.59 -5.15
CA PHE A 73 8.31 7.95 -5.32
C PHE A 73 8.45 6.48 -5.70
N VAL A 74 9.38 6.13 -6.61
CA VAL A 74 9.65 4.74 -6.94
C VAL A 74 10.12 3.96 -5.72
N VAL A 75 11.05 4.51 -4.93
CA VAL A 75 11.57 3.86 -3.71
C VAL A 75 10.45 3.70 -2.66
N TYR A 76 9.70 4.76 -2.38
CA TYR A 76 8.62 4.73 -1.38
C TYR A 76 7.44 3.85 -1.79
N GLY A 77 7.03 3.91 -3.06
CA GLY A 77 5.98 3.05 -3.58
C GLY A 77 6.40 1.57 -3.57
N SER A 78 7.67 1.27 -3.86
CA SER A 78 8.22 -0.09 -3.73
C SER A 78 8.18 -0.58 -2.28
N TRP A 79 8.52 0.29 -1.33
CA TRP A 79 8.39 -0.01 0.10
C TRP A 79 6.93 -0.26 0.52
N ARG A 80 5.96 0.48 -0.04
CA ARG A 80 4.52 0.26 0.20
C ARG A 80 4.06 -1.11 -0.33
N ILE A 81 4.51 -1.49 -1.52
CA ILE A 81 4.23 -2.83 -2.08
C ILE A 81 4.85 -3.93 -1.20
N TYR A 82 6.11 -3.77 -0.78
CA TYR A 82 6.78 -4.71 0.12
C TYR A 82 6.05 -4.86 1.46
N ARG A 83 5.56 -3.76 2.03
CA ARG A 83 4.73 -3.76 3.25
C ARG A 83 3.42 -4.54 3.05
N GLY A 84 2.77 -4.34 1.91
CA GLY A 84 1.57 -5.09 1.52
C GLY A 84 1.80 -6.61 1.43
N TYR A 85 2.97 -7.02 0.95
CA TYR A 85 3.37 -8.43 0.86
C TYR A 85 3.59 -9.08 2.22
N ARG A 86 4.28 -8.40 3.14
CA ARG A 86 4.62 -8.98 4.45
C ARG A 86 3.41 -9.24 5.35
N LYS A 87 2.24 -8.62 5.09
CA LYS A 87 0.96 -8.78 5.81
C LYS A 87 1.04 -8.78 7.36
N ASN A 88 2.11 -8.25 7.95
CA ASN A 88 2.31 -8.16 9.41
C ASN A 88 1.51 -6.99 10.01
N TYR A 89 0.19 -6.99 9.83
CA TYR A 89 -0.68 -5.92 10.34
C TYR A 89 -1.14 -6.13 11.78
N PHE A 90 -1.09 -7.38 12.26
CA PHE A 90 -1.49 -7.77 13.60
C PHE A 90 -0.34 -8.56 14.22
N LYS A 91 0.21 -8.03 15.31
CA LYS A 91 1.20 -8.67 16.18
C LYS A 91 0.48 -9.06 17.47
#